data_AF-A0A6A0I6I2-F1
#
_entry.id   AF-A0A6A0I6I2-F1
#
_cell.length_a   1.000
_cell.length_b   1.000
_cell.length_c   1.000
_cell.angle_alpha   90.00
_cell.angle_beta   90.00
_cell.angle_gamma   90.00
#
_symmetry.space_group_name_H-M   'P 1'
#
loop_
_entity.id
_entity.type
_entity.pdbx_description
1 polymer ?
#
loop_
_entity_poly.entity_id
_entity_poly.type
_entity_poly.pdbx_seq_one_letter_code
_entity_poly.pdbx_strand_id
1 'polypeptide(L)'
;MPELARFYTRTDWINGTDEMKFFCSFLSIILLTSPGFSPAQETPQQSTLVAGTRVSLTPPAEFTLSAQFPGYQQESTGASIMVTEIPGPFAEVSAGFSVPAELAKKGMTLQTKEEITVDGRTALLLQIWQVAAGKEFLKWILAFGNANETVMVMATFPKQHESDRSEKLRTSLLTVTWDSEKSVSPTEGLSFTLSEKGEMKLAKRMANMLIYTKGGIMPTEGEDVPLFIIGQSISKVNVEDPESLAKLSLLQNDSVADIEIEQPVKVLIDSLSGYEIIAKGMSAKSKQPTVIYQMMLFEDQNYYIMLGMVGSEKREAYLQVFREMAGSFRR
;
A
#
# COMPACT_ATOMS: atom_id res chain seq x y z
N MET A 1 -3.13 -13.90 -20.75
CA MET A 1 -2.80 -12.55 -20.24
C MET A 1 -2.32 -12.72 -18.80
N PRO A 2 -1.06 -12.40 -18.44
CA PRO A 2 -0.52 -12.71 -17.10
C PRO A 2 -0.01 -11.50 -16.29
N GLU A 3 -0.12 -10.28 -16.81
CA GLU A 3 0.69 -9.13 -16.35
C GLU A 3 0.13 -8.41 -15.11
N LEU A 4 -1.18 -8.52 -14.84
CA LEU A 4 -1.88 -7.69 -13.85
C LEU A 4 -1.51 -7.94 -12.37
N ALA A 5 -1.14 -9.16 -11.98
CA ALA A 5 -0.95 -9.51 -10.57
C ALA A 5 0.51 -9.35 -10.06
N ARG A 6 1.48 -9.05 -10.94
CA ARG A 6 2.92 -8.91 -10.62
C ARG A 6 3.31 -7.70 -9.75
N PHE A 7 2.36 -6.88 -9.31
CA PHE A 7 2.63 -5.50 -8.91
C PHE A 7 2.60 -5.21 -7.39
N TYR A 8 2.36 -6.20 -6.53
CA TYR A 8 1.92 -5.94 -5.14
C TYR A 8 2.96 -6.18 -4.01
N THR A 9 4.19 -6.62 -4.28
CA THR A 9 5.01 -7.36 -3.28
C THR A 9 6.37 -6.77 -2.82
N ARG A 10 6.82 -5.59 -3.26
CA ARG A 10 8.27 -5.21 -3.17
C ARG A 10 8.64 -4.03 -2.24
N THR A 11 9.46 -4.27 -1.19
CA THR A 11 9.92 -3.30 -0.15
C THR A 11 11.31 -3.66 0.46
N ASP A 12 12.39 -2.85 0.33
CA ASP A 12 13.79 -3.19 0.75
C ASP A 12 14.79 -1.96 0.93
N TRP A 13 14.98 -1.26 2.09
CA TRP A 13 15.71 0.06 2.04
C TRP A 13 16.14 0.96 3.32
N ILE A 14 17.31 1.71 3.38
CA ILE A 14 17.76 2.79 4.38
C ILE A 14 18.88 3.91 4.00
N ASN A 15 18.77 5.24 4.37
CA ASN A 15 19.72 6.47 4.32
C ASN A 15 19.74 7.48 3.08
N GLY A 16 19.94 8.85 3.09
CA GLY A 16 20.16 10.02 4.04
C GLY A 16 19.66 11.47 3.53
N THR A 17 20.08 12.65 4.09
CA THR A 17 19.42 14.04 3.95
C THR A 17 20.30 15.34 4.11
N ASP A 18 19.87 16.60 3.74
CA ASP A 18 20.06 17.88 4.54
C ASP A 18 19.34 19.24 4.12
N GLU A 19 19.35 20.29 5.00
CA GLU A 19 18.57 21.60 5.05
C GLU A 19 19.06 22.86 4.22
N MET A 20 18.57 24.13 4.36
CA MET A 20 17.28 24.86 4.05
C MET A 20 17.38 26.43 4.34
N LYS A 21 16.32 27.26 4.09
CA LYS A 21 15.90 28.59 4.73
C LYS A 21 16.19 29.94 3.96
N PHE A 22 15.50 31.12 4.07
CA PHE A 22 14.36 31.65 4.91
C PHE A 22 13.69 33.00 4.42
N PHE A 23 12.41 33.29 4.80
CA PHE A 23 11.75 34.62 5.14
C PHE A 23 11.60 35.79 4.08
N CYS A 24 10.69 36.81 4.15
CA CYS A 24 9.45 37.11 4.95
C CYS A 24 8.58 38.33 4.44
N SER A 25 7.30 38.41 4.88
CA SER A 25 6.49 39.62 5.32
C SER A 25 5.80 40.68 4.41
N PHE A 26 4.49 40.90 4.73
CA PHE A 26 3.63 42.12 4.78
C PHE A 26 3.45 43.14 3.61
N LEU A 27 2.19 43.37 3.20
CA LEU A 27 1.43 44.64 3.42
C LEU A 27 -0.10 44.46 3.20
N SER A 28 -0.94 45.46 3.52
CA SER A 28 -2.41 45.47 3.40
C SER A 28 -2.93 46.68 2.61
N ILE A 29 -4.09 46.58 1.94
CA ILE A 29 -4.92 47.71 1.45
C ILE A 29 -6.39 47.26 1.17
N ILE A 30 -7.32 48.21 0.99
CA ILE A 30 -8.79 48.07 1.18
C ILE A 30 -9.60 47.94 -0.13
N LEU A 31 -10.85 47.46 -0.01
CA LEU A 31 -11.81 47.08 -1.06
C LEU A 31 -12.18 48.17 -2.09
N LEU A 32 -12.55 47.69 -3.28
CA LEU A 32 -13.60 48.27 -4.14
C LEU A 32 -14.59 47.16 -4.53
N THR A 33 -15.90 47.38 -4.37
CA THR A 33 -16.93 46.37 -4.63
C THR A 33 -17.65 46.59 -5.96
N SER A 34 -17.41 45.71 -6.93
CA SER A 34 -18.31 45.46 -8.06
C SER A 34 -19.15 44.20 -7.80
N PRO A 35 -20.33 44.04 -8.44
CA PRO A 35 -21.06 42.78 -8.45
C PRO A 35 -20.34 41.78 -9.37
N GLY A 36 -19.21 41.27 -8.89
CA GLY A 36 -18.47 40.23 -9.59
C GLY A 36 -19.28 38.94 -9.71
N PHE A 37 -18.97 38.13 -10.71
CA PHE A 37 -19.23 36.69 -10.61
C PHE A 37 -18.61 36.21 -9.30
N SER A 38 -19.39 35.60 -8.41
CA SER A 38 -18.78 34.78 -7.37
C SER A 38 -18.00 33.67 -8.07
N PRO A 39 -16.66 33.56 -7.89
CA PRO A 39 -16.05 32.25 -8.02
C PRO A 39 -16.80 31.32 -7.06
N ALA A 40 -16.95 30.05 -7.41
CA ALA A 40 -17.42 29.07 -6.45
C ALA A 40 -16.52 29.20 -5.20
N GLN A 41 -17.10 29.40 -4.02
CA GLN A 41 -16.32 29.37 -2.79
C GLN A 41 -15.83 27.94 -2.63
N GLU A 42 -14.57 27.70 -3.02
CA GLU A 42 -13.86 26.49 -2.66
C GLU A 42 -13.85 26.44 -1.13
N THR A 43 -14.71 25.59 -0.56
CA THR A 43 -14.76 25.32 0.87
C THR A 43 -13.34 24.99 1.31
N PRO A 44 -12.72 25.74 2.25
CA PRO A 44 -11.32 25.58 2.60
C PRO A 44 -11.01 24.11 2.90
N GLN A 45 -10.31 23.45 1.99
CA GLN A 45 -10.33 21.99 1.95
C GLN A 45 -9.44 21.47 3.08
N GLN A 46 -10.09 21.06 4.16
CA GLN A 46 -9.45 20.90 5.46
C GLN A 46 -8.54 19.68 5.48
N SER A 47 -7.32 19.85 5.99
CA SER A 47 -6.40 18.73 6.20
C SER A 47 -7.04 17.73 7.17
N THR A 48 -7.17 16.49 6.70
CA THR A 48 -7.97 15.45 7.33
C THR A 48 -7.13 14.19 7.49
N LEU A 49 -7.21 13.58 8.68
CA LEU A 49 -6.51 12.33 9.00
C LEU A 49 -6.96 11.21 8.07
N VAL A 50 -6.01 10.53 7.44
CA VAL A 50 -6.28 9.35 6.62
C VAL A 50 -6.44 8.14 7.55
N ALA A 51 -7.65 7.59 7.59
CA ALA A 51 -8.07 6.54 8.52
C ALA A 51 -7.09 5.35 8.54
N GLY A 52 -6.71 4.91 9.74
CA GLY A 52 -5.73 3.83 9.91
C GLY A 52 -4.27 4.23 9.65
N THR A 53 -3.96 5.52 9.53
CA THR A 53 -2.59 6.07 9.43
C THR A 53 -2.40 7.27 10.37
N ARG A 54 -1.14 7.62 10.62
CA ARG A 54 -0.72 8.83 11.37
C ARG A 54 -0.65 10.08 10.49
N VAL A 55 -1.11 10.01 9.24
CA VAL A 55 -0.91 11.02 8.21
C VAL A 55 -2.19 11.82 8.00
N SER A 56 -2.10 13.14 7.97
CA SER A 56 -3.20 14.02 7.54
C SER A 56 -2.82 14.73 6.25
N LEU A 57 -3.80 14.96 5.37
CA LEU A 57 -3.60 15.76 4.15
C LEU A 57 -4.89 16.44 3.72
N THR A 58 -4.77 17.52 2.95
CA THR A 58 -5.88 18.12 2.20
C THR A 58 -6.01 17.39 0.86
N PRO A 59 -7.08 16.61 0.62
CA PRO A 59 -7.32 15.99 -0.68
C PRO A 59 -7.66 17.06 -1.73
N PRO A 60 -7.59 16.77 -3.04
CA PRO A 60 -8.10 17.67 -4.07
C PRO A 60 -9.64 17.75 -4.04
N ALA A 61 -10.21 18.80 -4.66
CA ALA A 61 -11.66 18.89 -4.85
C ALA A 61 -12.20 17.67 -5.60
N GLU A 62 -13.45 17.27 -5.30
CA GLU A 62 -14.15 16.10 -5.87
C GLU A 62 -13.61 14.71 -5.44
N PHE A 63 -12.54 14.63 -4.63
CA PHE A 63 -12.04 13.35 -4.11
C PHE A 63 -12.81 12.90 -2.86
N THR A 64 -13.08 11.60 -2.78
CA THR A 64 -13.70 10.93 -1.62
C THR A 64 -12.72 9.95 -0.97
N LEU A 65 -12.97 9.53 0.27
CA LEU A 65 -12.18 8.47 0.92
C LEU A 65 -12.28 7.16 0.12
N SER A 66 -11.18 6.44 -0.05
CA SER A 66 -11.20 5.11 -0.67
C SER A 66 -11.66 4.03 0.33
N ALA A 67 -12.39 3.04 -0.17
CA ALA A 67 -12.73 1.83 0.57
C ALA A 67 -11.68 0.71 0.43
N GLN A 68 -10.75 0.81 -0.54
CA GLN A 68 -9.79 -0.25 -0.88
C GLN A 68 -8.40 -0.03 -0.24
N PHE A 69 -8.03 1.21 0.07
CA PHE A 69 -6.73 1.59 0.64
C PHE A 69 -6.83 2.86 1.50
N PRO A 70 -5.89 3.12 2.43
CA PRO A 70 -5.88 4.39 3.15
C PRO A 70 -5.57 5.54 2.20
N GLY A 71 -6.52 6.48 2.08
CA GLY A 71 -6.38 7.67 1.27
C GLY A 71 -7.67 8.01 0.53
N TYR A 72 -7.53 8.59 -0.66
CA TYR A 72 -8.62 9.21 -1.39
C TYR A 72 -8.64 8.79 -2.87
N GLN A 73 -9.80 8.88 -3.51
CA GLN A 73 -9.99 8.57 -4.93
C GLN A 73 -11.05 9.44 -5.60
N GLN A 74 -10.97 9.51 -6.92
CA GLN A 74 -12.00 10.05 -7.79
C GLN A 74 -12.30 9.03 -8.89
N GLU A 75 -13.39 8.28 -8.76
CA GLU A 75 -13.71 7.19 -9.70
C GLU A 75 -13.97 7.69 -11.14
N SER A 76 -14.45 8.92 -11.32
CA SER A 76 -14.74 9.50 -12.65
C SER A 76 -13.50 9.78 -13.52
N THR A 77 -12.33 9.97 -12.91
CA THR A 77 -11.05 10.17 -13.60
C THR A 77 -10.09 9.00 -13.42
N GLY A 78 -10.42 8.03 -12.56
CA GLY A 78 -9.52 6.95 -12.15
C GLY A 78 -8.29 7.43 -11.37
N ALA A 79 -8.34 8.65 -10.82
CA ALA A 79 -7.24 9.21 -10.03
C ALA A 79 -7.36 8.86 -8.54
N SER A 80 -6.23 8.69 -7.86
CA SER A 80 -6.17 8.37 -6.43
C SER A 80 -4.98 9.01 -5.73
N ILE A 81 -5.05 9.06 -4.40
CA ILE A 81 -3.95 9.32 -3.47
C ILE A 81 -3.97 8.19 -2.44
N MET A 82 -2.87 7.46 -2.34
CA MET A 82 -2.68 6.37 -1.37
C MET A 82 -1.62 6.76 -0.35
N VAL A 83 -1.87 6.46 0.93
CA VAL A 83 -0.92 6.61 2.02
C VAL A 83 -0.46 5.23 2.49
N THR A 84 0.85 5.03 2.56
CA THR A 84 1.46 3.82 3.13
C THR A 84 2.55 4.22 4.13
N GLU A 85 2.44 3.73 5.36
CA GLU A 85 3.51 3.78 6.35
C GLU A 85 4.29 2.45 6.30
N ILE A 86 5.56 2.52 5.94
CA ILE A 86 6.44 1.38 5.68
C ILE A 86 7.40 1.21 6.87
N PRO A 87 7.48 0.02 7.50
CA PRO A 87 8.56 -0.32 8.42
C PRO A 87 9.86 -0.38 7.64
N GLY A 88 10.78 0.54 7.92
CA GLY A 88 11.86 0.87 7.00
C GLY A 88 12.28 2.33 7.19
N PRO A 89 13.50 2.58 7.70
CA PRO A 89 14.02 3.93 7.90
C PRO A 89 14.19 4.75 6.60
N PHE A 90 13.70 5.99 6.57
CA PHE A 90 13.40 6.79 5.36
C PHE A 90 14.33 6.62 4.16
N ALA A 91 15.60 6.98 4.29
CA ALA A 91 16.11 7.81 3.20
C ALA A 91 16.67 7.03 1.98
N GLU A 92 16.87 5.72 2.06
CA GLU A 92 16.92 4.86 0.87
C GLU A 92 15.63 4.08 0.68
N VAL A 93 14.60 4.17 1.55
CA VAL A 93 13.18 3.96 1.15
C VAL A 93 12.75 5.02 0.14
N SER A 94 13.65 5.94 -0.17
CA SER A 94 13.66 6.74 -1.37
C SER A 94 14.45 6.13 -2.57
N ALA A 95 15.53 5.34 -2.41
CA ALA A 95 16.42 4.87 -3.49
C ALA A 95 15.81 3.83 -4.45
N GLY A 96 15.54 2.58 -4.09
CA GLY A 96 14.79 1.58 -4.92
C GLY A 96 13.40 1.95 -5.52
N PHE A 97 12.90 3.19 -5.40
CA PHE A 97 11.88 3.81 -6.28
C PHE A 97 12.25 5.20 -6.81
N SER A 98 13.44 5.74 -6.53
CA SER A 98 13.99 6.97 -7.14
C SER A 98 15.31 6.74 -7.90
N VAL A 99 15.83 5.51 -7.87
CA VAL A 99 16.92 4.99 -8.70
C VAL A 99 16.27 4.45 -9.98
N PRO A 100 16.53 5.04 -11.16
CA PRO A 100 15.88 4.64 -12.40
C PRO A 100 16.00 3.14 -12.73
N ALA A 101 17.11 2.50 -12.35
CA ALA A 101 17.31 1.07 -12.58
C ALA A 101 16.35 0.16 -11.78
N GLU A 102 16.00 0.52 -10.54
CA GLU A 102 15.04 -0.26 -9.74
C GLU A 102 13.58 0.04 -10.10
N LEU A 103 13.30 1.25 -10.60
CA LEU A 103 12.02 1.58 -11.23
C LEU A 103 11.82 0.82 -12.54
N ALA A 104 12.84 0.75 -13.40
CA ALA A 104 12.76 0.07 -14.69
C ALA A 104 12.42 -1.43 -14.53
N LYS A 105 12.99 -2.10 -13.51
CA LYS A 105 12.63 -3.48 -13.13
C LYS A 105 11.14 -3.64 -12.74
N LYS A 106 10.49 -2.56 -12.30
CA LYS A 106 9.06 -2.50 -11.93
C LYS A 106 8.18 -1.96 -13.07
N GLY A 107 8.71 -1.81 -14.29
CA GLY A 107 7.99 -1.24 -15.44
C GLY A 107 7.72 0.27 -15.35
N MET A 108 8.45 0.99 -14.48
CA MET A 108 8.29 2.41 -14.22
C MET A 108 9.48 3.23 -14.76
N THR A 109 9.24 4.46 -15.16
CA THR A 109 10.28 5.42 -15.61
C THR A 109 10.21 6.68 -14.77
N LEU A 110 11.35 7.09 -14.22
CA LEU A 110 11.50 8.35 -13.50
C LEU A 110 11.47 9.52 -14.48
N GLN A 111 10.64 10.52 -14.24
CA GLN A 111 10.59 11.76 -15.01
C GLN A 111 11.29 12.89 -14.25
N THR A 112 10.95 13.08 -12.96
CA THR A 112 11.60 14.08 -12.08
C THR A 112 11.91 13.49 -10.71
N LYS A 113 12.91 14.07 -10.05
CA LYS A 113 13.31 13.78 -8.66
C LYS A 113 13.74 15.10 -8.01
N GLU A 114 12.99 15.53 -7.02
CA GLU A 114 13.17 16.78 -6.28
C GLU A 114 13.33 16.46 -4.79
N GLU A 115 14.34 17.04 -4.13
CA GLU A 115 14.38 17.10 -2.66
C GLU A 115 13.72 18.41 -2.22
N ILE A 116 12.75 18.30 -1.31
CA ILE A 116 11.89 19.39 -0.88
C ILE A 116 11.67 19.32 0.64
N THR A 117 10.97 20.31 1.21
CA THR A 117 10.53 20.28 2.60
C THR A 117 9.01 20.18 2.68
N VAL A 118 8.52 19.19 3.43
CA VAL A 118 7.10 19.03 3.79
C VAL A 118 7.02 18.74 5.28
N ASP A 119 6.05 19.32 6.00
CA ASP A 119 5.89 19.17 7.46
C ASP A 119 7.14 19.51 8.29
N GLY A 120 7.99 20.41 7.78
CA GLY A 120 9.28 20.74 8.39
C GLY A 120 10.37 19.65 8.27
N ARG A 121 10.15 18.64 7.42
CA ARG A 121 11.04 17.49 7.20
C ARG A 121 11.56 17.49 5.77
N THR A 122 12.80 17.03 5.55
CA THR A 122 13.28 16.66 4.22
C THR A 122 12.41 15.54 3.63
N ALA A 123 11.94 15.74 2.41
CA ALA A 123 11.10 14.81 1.68
C ALA A 123 11.55 14.72 0.22
N LEU A 124 11.39 13.54 -0.38
CA LEU A 124 11.67 13.30 -1.79
C LEU A 124 10.36 13.28 -2.58
N LEU A 125 10.24 14.19 -3.55
CA LEU A 125 9.13 14.25 -4.50
C LEU A 125 9.57 13.71 -5.86
N LEU A 126 8.81 12.77 -6.40
CA LEU A 126 9.10 12.09 -7.67
C LEU A 126 7.92 12.20 -8.62
N GLN A 127 8.17 12.50 -9.89
CA GLN A 127 7.22 12.23 -10.97
C GLN A 127 7.63 10.94 -11.68
N ILE A 128 6.69 10.00 -11.85
CA ILE A 128 6.91 8.69 -12.46
C ILE A 128 5.86 8.40 -13.52
N TRP A 129 6.30 7.91 -14.67
CA TRP A 129 5.47 7.34 -15.72
C TRP A 129 5.46 5.80 -15.66
N GLN A 130 4.33 5.17 -15.97
CA GLN A 130 4.18 3.72 -16.03
C GLN A 130 3.17 3.32 -17.12
N VAL A 131 3.42 2.21 -17.82
CA VAL A 131 2.37 1.47 -18.54
C VAL A 131 1.89 0.31 -17.67
N ALA A 132 0.57 0.17 -17.51
CA ALA A 132 -0.04 -0.97 -16.83
C ALA A 132 -1.33 -1.36 -17.55
N ALA A 133 -1.48 -2.67 -17.87
CA ALA A 133 -2.63 -3.22 -18.59
C ALA A 133 -3.01 -2.44 -19.87
N GLY A 134 -1.99 -2.01 -20.64
CA GLY A 134 -2.16 -1.25 -21.88
C GLY A 134 -2.56 0.22 -21.71
N LYS A 135 -2.59 0.76 -20.49
CA LYS A 135 -2.89 2.17 -20.18
C LYS A 135 -1.66 2.89 -19.65
N GLU A 136 -1.48 4.15 -20.06
CA GLU A 136 -0.45 5.04 -19.51
C GLU A 136 -0.94 5.72 -18.23
N PHE A 137 -0.14 5.64 -17.18
CA PHE A 137 -0.35 6.30 -15.90
C PHE A 137 0.81 7.23 -15.56
N LEU A 138 0.49 8.31 -14.88
CA LEU A 138 1.44 9.20 -14.22
C LEU A 138 1.23 9.12 -12.71
N LYS A 139 2.31 9.38 -11.96
CA LYS A 139 2.32 9.36 -10.51
C LYS A 139 3.11 10.54 -9.97
N TRP A 140 2.64 11.08 -8.85
CA TRP A 140 3.47 11.83 -7.92
C TRP A 140 3.70 10.95 -6.69
N ILE A 141 4.95 10.74 -6.28
CA ILE A 141 5.28 10.09 -5.02
C ILE A 141 6.00 11.10 -4.13
N LEU A 142 5.43 11.39 -2.97
CA LEU A 142 6.11 12.05 -1.87
C LEU A 142 6.56 10.99 -0.86
N ALA A 143 7.83 10.99 -0.48
CA ALA A 143 8.37 10.09 0.52
C ALA A 143 9.22 10.84 1.55
N PHE A 144 9.01 10.55 2.84
CA PHE A 144 9.77 11.12 3.96
C PHE A 144 9.68 10.18 5.17
N GLY A 145 10.43 10.44 6.25
CA GLY A 145 10.31 9.63 7.46
C GLY A 145 11.41 9.89 8.48
N ASN A 146 11.83 8.85 9.19
CA ASN A 146 12.84 8.91 10.25
C ASN A 146 13.76 7.67 10.26
N ALA A 147 14.53 7.48 11.34
CA ALA A 147 15.44 6.36 11.52
C ALA A 147 14.79 4.98 11.79
N ASN A 148 13.46 4.87 11.69
CA ASN A 148 12.68 3.62 11.90
C ASN A 148 11.64 3.36 10.81
N GLU A 149 10.98 4.41 10.30
CA GLU A 149 9.79 4.32 9.46
C GLU A 149 9.78 5.34 8.33
N THR A 150 9.02 5.02 7.27
CA THR A 150 8.81 5.87 6.09
C THR A 150 7.33 6.07 5.82
N VAL A 151 6.93 7.31 5.57
CA VAL A 151 5.65 7.64 4.93
C VAL A 151 5.88 7.76 3.42
N MET A 152 5.09 7.03 2.65
CA MET A 152 4.95 7.21 1.20
C MET A 152 3.52 7.64 0.90
N VAL A 153 3.36 8.82 0.31
CA VAL A 153 2.08 9.32 -0.23
C VAL A 153 2.19 9.32 -1.76
N MET A 154 1.44 8.41 -2.40
CA MET A 154 1.47 8.21 -3.84
C MET A 154 0.15 8.64 -4.47
N ALA A 155 0.17 9.72 -5.24
CA ALA A 155 -0.89 10.03 -6.19
C ALA A 155 -0.67 9.23 -7.48
N THR A 156 -1.74 8.69 -8.06
CA THR A 156 -1.73 8.00 -9.37
C THR A 156 -2.92 8.47 -10.21
N PHE A 157 -2.71 8.72 -11.50
CA PHE A 157 -3.75 9.18 -12.42
C PHE A 157 -3.47 8.72 -13.87
N PRO A 158 -4.49 8.43 -14.69
CA PRO A 158 -4.30 8.16 -16.11
C PRO A 158 -3.70 9.38 -16.82
N LYS A 159 -2.72 9.16 -17.71
CA LYS A 159 -1.98 10.24 -18.41
C LYS A 159 -2.88 11.20 -19.20
N GLN A 160 -4.05 10.75 -19.67
CA GLN A 160 -5.04 11.61 -20.34
C GLN A 160 -5.58 12.75 -19.46
N HIS A 161 -5.39 12.67 -18.13
CA HIS A 161 -5.79 13.67 -17.13
C HIS A 161 -4.61 14.50 -16.58
N GLU A 162 -3.48 14.51 -17.27
CA GLU A 162 -2.27 15.24 -16.82
C GLU A 162 -2.53 16.74 -16.62
N SER A 163 -3.18 17.38 -17.60
CA SER A 163 -3.43 18.82 -17.58
C SER A 163 -4.46 19.28 -16.55
N ASP A 164 -5.38 18.42 -16.10
CA ASP A 164 -6.44 18.78 -15.16
C ASP A 164 -6.29 18.20 -13.73
N ARG A 165 -5.41 17.20 -13.54
CA ARG A 165 -5.14 16.57 -12.23
C ARG A 165 -3.70 16.71 -11.71
N SER A 166 -2.66 16.80 -12.56
CA SER A 166 -1.26 16.66 -12.11
C SER A 166 -0.88 17.65 -10.98
N GLU A 167 -1.04 18.95 -11.20
CA GLU A 167 -0.71 19.97 -10.18
C GLU A 167 -1.65 19.98 -8.97
N LYS A 168 -2.91 19.54 -9.13
CA LYS A 168 -3.85 19.41 -8.01
C LYS A 168 -3.41 18.28 -7.07
N LEU A 169 -2.97 17.16 -7.64
CA LEU A 169 -2.43 16.02 -6.91
C LEU A 169 -1.06 16.35 -6.29
N ARG A 170 -0.16 17.02 -7.03
CA ARG A 170 1.11 17.53 -6.51
C ARG A 170 0.88 18.45 -5.30
N THR A 171 0.01 19.45 -5.44
CA THR A 171 -0.37 20.37 -4.35
C THR A 171 -0.93 19.64 -3.14
N SER A 172 -1.82 18.65 -3.34
CA SER A 172 -2.39 17.84 -2.25
C SER A 172 -1.31 17.10 -1.46
N LEU A 173 -0.33 16.48 -2.12
CA LEU A 173 0.83 15.84 -1.48
C LEU A 173 1.66 16.84 -0.66
N LEU A 174 1.80 18.09 -1.09
CA LEU A 174 2.52 19.14 -0.34
C LEU A 174 1.80 19.62 0.94
N THR A 175 0.53 19.22 1.15
CA THR A 175 -0.23 19.52 2.39
C THR A 175 -0.12 18.43 3.47
N VAL A 176 0.67 17.38 3.21
CA VAL A 176 0.82 16.24 4.11
C VAL A 176 1.49 16.65 5.42
N THR A 177 0.95 16.16 6.55
CA THR A 177 1.57 16.23 7.89
C THR A 177 1.59 14.84 8.53
N TRP A 178 2.58 14.57 9.39
CA TRP A 178 2.77 13.25 10.01
C TRP A 178 3.15 13.34 11.49
N ASP A 179 2.24 12.86 12.34
CA ASP A 179 2.38 12.77 13.78
C ASP A 179 2.91 11.38 14.17
N SER A 180 4.24 11.20 14.14
CA SER A 180 4.89 9.90 14.34
C SER A 180 4.56 9.23 15.68
N GLU A 181 4.23 10.02 16.71
CA GLU A 181 3.95 9.56 18.06
C GLU A 181 2.47 9.18 18.27
N LYS A 182 1.61 9.46 17.28
CA LYS A 182 0.18 9.20 17.36
C LYS A 182 -0.15 7.72 17.36
N SER A 183 -0.80 7.26 18.43
CA SER A 183 -1.46 5.96 18.43
C SER A 183 -2.70 5.98 17.54
N VAL A 184 -2.81 5.00 16.64
CA VAL A 184 -3.91 4.81 15.69
C VAL A 184 -4.35 3.34 15.76
N SER A 185 -5.64 3.07 15.69
CA SER A 185 -6.10 1.67 15.76
C SER A 185 -5.69 0.92 14.50
N PRO A 186 -5.00 -0.23 14.60
CA PRO A 186 -4.52 -0.94 13.42
C PRO A 186 -5.67 -1.49 12.56
N THR A 187 -6.90 -1.60 13.09
CA THR A 187 -8.09 -2.02 12.35
C THR A 187 -8.95 -0.88 11.81
N GLU A 188 -8.58 0.39 12.04
CA GLU A 188 -9.40 1.55 11.66
C GLU A 188 -9.58 1.65 10.13
N GLY A 189 -10.83 1.76 9.66
CA GLY A 189 -11.11 1.83 8.22
C GLY A 189 -10.83 0.55 7.44
N LEU A 190 -10.64 -0.60 8.10
CA LEU A 190 -10.65 -1.89 7.42
C LEU A 190 -12.08 -2.40 7.20
N SER A 191 -12.28 -3.03 6.05
CA SER A 191 -13.47 -3.76 5.61
C SER A 191 -13.55 -5.19 6.14
N PHE A 192 -12.69 -5.57 7.10
CA PHE A 192 -12.59 -6.94 7.60
C PHE A 192 -12.03 -7.00 9.03
N THR A 193 -12.25 -8.15 9.67
CA THR A 193 -11.66 -8.54 10.95
C THR A 193 -11.07 -9.95 10.88
N LEU A 194 -10.10 -10.23 11.74
CA LEU A 194 -9.43 -11.53 11.85
C LEU A 194 -9.07 -11.81 13.31
N SER A 195 -9.23 -13.06 13.77
CA SER A 195 -8.83 -13.49 15.11
C SER A 195 -7.40 -14.03 15.13
N GLU A 196 -6.62 -13.61 16.12
CA GLU A 196 -5.33 -14.22 16.46
C GLU A 196 -5.49 -15.70 16.86
N LYS A 197 -4.48 -16.53 16.55
CA LYS A 197 -4.45 -17.97 16.89
C LYS A 197 -3.05 -18.41 17.29
N GLY A 198 -2.97 -19.32 18.27
CA GLY A 198 -1.69 -19.80 18.79
C GLY A 198 -0.77 -18.66 19.22
N GLU A 199 0.48 -18.70 18.76
CA GLU A 199 1.48 -17.67 19.01
C GLU A 199 1.42 -16.47 18.03
N MET A 200 0.54 -16.50 17.02
CA MET A 200 0.45 -15.45 16.00
C MET A 200 -0.26 -14.22 16.56
N LYS A 201 0.47 -13.11 16.67
CA LYS A 201 -0.02 -11.82 17.15
C LYS A 201 0.15 -10.73 16.12
N LEU A 202 -0.74 -9.74 16.16
CA LEU A 202 -0.69 -8.60 15.25
C LEU A 202 0.57 -7.77 15.50
N ALA A 203 1.48 -7.76 14.53
CA ALA A 203 2.78 -7.09 14.64
C ALA A 203 2.78 -5.68 14.03
N LYS A 204 2.10 -5.50 12.89
CA LYS A 204 2.06 -4.20 12.18
C LYS A 204 0.87 -4.12 11.21
N ARG A 205 0.45 -2.91 10.89
CA ARG A 205 -0.39 -2.58 9.72
C ARG A 205 0.48 -1.96 8.63
N MET A 206 0.23 -2.28 7.36
CA MET A 206 0.81 -1.59 6.20
C MET A 206 -0.27 -1.39 5.13
N ALA A 207 -0.60 -0.14 4.79
CA ALA A 207 -1.81 0.21 4.01
C ALA A 207 -3.08 -0.46 4.61
N ASN A 208 -3.89 -1.16 3.82
CA ASN A 208 -5.02 -1.98 4.31
C ASN A 208 -4.65 -3.47 4.50
N MET A 209 -3.38 -3.75 4.83
CA MET A 209 -2.91 -5.08 5.21
C MET A 209 -2.56 -5.15 6.71
N LEU A 210 -2.88 -6.28 7.34
CA LEU A 210 -2.42 -6.62 8.68
C LEU A 210 -1.37 -7.74 8.61
N ILE A 211 -0.27 -7.55 9.34
CA ILE A 211 0.87 -8.45 9.39
C ILE A 211 0.94 -9.06 10.80
N TYR A 212 0.80 -10.38 10.87
CA TYR A 212 0.90 -11.18 12.09
C TYR A 212 2.19 -11.99 12.08
N THR A 213 2.87 -12.03 13.23
CA THR A 213 4.11 -12.81 13.43
C THR A 213 4.03 -13.54 14.78
N LYS A 214 4.95 -14.49 15.02
CA LYS A 214 5.10 -15.07 16.37
C LYS A 214 5.39 -13.96 17.39
N GLY A 215 4.51 -13.82 18.38
CA GLY A 215 4.62 -12.83 19.45
C GLY A 215 4.36 -11.37 19.03
N GLY A 216 4.10 -11.08 17.74
CA GLY A 216 3.82 -9.72 17.28
C GLY A 216 5.07 -8.87 17.09
N ILE A 217 6.24 -9.51 16.98
CA ILE A 217 7.54 -8.85 16.87
C ILE A 217 7.87 -8.60 15.39
N MET A 218 8.29 -7.38 15.07
CA MET A 218 8.77 -6.92 13.76
C MET A 218 9.95 -5.95 13.97
N PRO A 219 11.09 -6.10 13.26
CA PRO A 219 11.43 -7.20 12.35
C PRO A 219 11.51 -8.54 13.09
N THR A 220 11.34 -9.64 12.36
CA THR A 220 11.33 -10.99 12.95
C THR A 220 12.74 -11.51 13.23
N GLU A 221 12.93 -12.14 14.38
CA GLU A 221 14.18 -12.81 14.74
C GLU A 221 14.27 -14.22 14.11
N GLY A 222 15.31 -14.47 13.33
CA GLY A 222 15.58 -15.76 12.68
C GLY A 222 14.98 -15.90 11.27
N GLU A 223 15.32 -17.02 10.61
CA GLU A 223 14.90 -17.33 9.24
C GLU A 223 13.66 -18.22 9.20
N ASP A 224 12.83 -18.01 8.19
CA ASP A 224 11.61 -18.78 7.86
C ASP A 224 10.72 -19.07 9.07
N VAL A 225 10.60 -18.05 9.92
CA VAL A 225 9.62 -17.92 11.01
C VAL A 225 8.19 -17.85 10.46
N PRO A 226 7.18 -18.16 11.28
CA PRO A 226 5.79 -18.01 10.89
C PRO A 226 5.40 -16.54 10.69
N LEU A 227 4.92 -16.26 9.47
CA LEU A 227 4.36 -14.99 9.02
C LEU A 227 2.94 -15.27 8.53
N PHE A 228 1.97 -14.40 8.86
CA PHE A 228 0.64 -14.43 8.26
C PHE A 228 0.19 -13.01 7.92
N ILE A 229 -0.13 -12.76 6.65
CA ILE A 229 -0.59 -11.47 6.15
C ILE A 229 -2.06 -11.61 5.72
N ILE A 230 -2.88 -10.59 5.96
CA ILE A 230 -4.20 -10.44 5.35
C ILE A 230 -4.33 -9.04 4.73
N GLY A 231 -4.99 -8.94 3.57
CA GLY A 231 -5.38 -7.66 2.97
C GLY A 231 -6.51 -7.78 1.95
N GLN A 232 -7.07 -6.63 1.57
CA GLN A 232 -8.05 -6.51 0.48
C GLN A 232 -7.37 -6.11 -0.84
N SER A 233 -7.98 -6.47 -1.97
CA SER A 233 -7.61 -6.00 -3.30
C SER A 233 -7.65 -4.47 -3.40
N ILE A 234 -6.49 -3.86 -3.62
CA ILE A 234 -6.28 -2.40 -3.74
C ILE A 234 -7.01 -1.77 -4.95
N SER A 235 -7.42 -2.57 -5.92
CA SER A 235 -8.17 -2.13 -7.11
C SER A 235 -9.16 -3.20 -7.56
N LYS A 236 -10.26 -2.76 -8.20
CA LYS A 236 -11.28 -3.64 -8.78
C LYS A 236 -10.66 -4.53 -9.88
N VAL A 237 -10.94 -5.84 -9.84
CA VAL A 237 -10.48 -6.87 -10.80
C VAL A 237 -11.65 -7.59 -11.45
N ASN A 238 -11.47 -8.04 -12.69
CA ASN A 238 -12.43 -8.89 -13.39
C ASN A 238 -12.15 -10.37 -13.06
N VAL A 239 -13.07 -11.04 -12.37
CA VAL A 239 -12.88 -12.41 -11.85
C VAL A 239 -13.64 -13.43 -12.71
N GLU A 240 -13.13 -13.71 -13.90
CA GLU A 240 -13.71 -14.71 -14.82
C GLU A 240 -13.45 -16.15 -14.35
N ASP A 241 -12.24 -16.42 -13.85
CA ASP A 241 -11.85 -17.70 -13.24
C ASP A 241 -11.16 -17.41 -11.89
N PRO A 242 -11.87 -17.56 -10.76
CA PRO A 242 -11.31 -17.32 -9.43
C PRO A 242 -10.21 -18.32 -9.04
N GLU A 243 -10.23 -19.54 -9.59
CA GLU A 243 -9.23 -20.57 -9.27
C GLU A 243 -7.90 -20.28 -9.97
N SER A 244 -7.96 -19.94 -11.27
CA SER A 244 -6.78 -19.52 -12.01
C SER A 244 -6.23 -18.19 -11.50
N LEU A 245 -7.07 -17.26 -11.05
CA LEU A 245 -6.61 -16.02 -10.41
C LEU A 245 -5.90 -16.31 -9.07
N ALA A 246 -6.45 -17.19 -8.23
CA ALA A 246 -5.81 -17.58 -6.97
C ALA A 246 -4.46 -18.30 -7.19
N LYS A 247 -4.37 -19.20 -8.18
CA LYS A 247 -3.10 -19.82 -8.59
C LYS A 247 -2.10 -18.79 -9.10
N LEU A 248 -2.53 -17.88 -9.99
CA LEU A 248 -1.65 -16.87 -10.58
C LEU A 248 -1.10 -15.89 -9.54
N SER A 249 -1.93 -15.48 -8.57
CA SER A 249 -1.49 -14.63 -7.45
C SER A 249 -0.40 -15.30 -6.63
N LEU A 250 -0.52 -16.62 -6.37
CA LEU A 250 0.46 -17.38 -5.61
C LEU A 250 1.79 -17.56 -6.38
N LEU A 251 1.70 -17.86 -7.68
CA LEU A 251 2.85 -18.03 -8.58
C LEU A 251 3.61 -16.73 -8.91
N GLN A 252 3.13 -15.58 -8.43
CA GLN A 252 3.77 -14.26 -8.62
C GLN A 252 4.32 -13.67 -7.32
N ASN A 253 4.48 -14.50 -6.28
CA ASN A 253 5.11 -14.10 -5.02
C ASN A 253 6.65 -14.04 -5.15
N ASP A 254 7.21 -12.83 -5.26
CA ASP A 254 8.67 -12.60 -5.36
C ASP A 254 9.50 -13.16 -4.17
N SER A 255 8.87 -13.43 -3.03
CA SER A 255 9.55 -13.92 -1.82
C SER A 255 9.78 -15.43 -1.83
N VAL A 256 9.23 -16.18 -2.80
CA VAL A 256 9.41 -17.63 -2.90
C VAL A 256 9.67 -18.05 -4.36
N ALA A 257 10.80 -18.71 -4.60
CA ALA A 257 11.10 -19.35 -5.87
C ALA A 257 10.54 -20.78 -5.93
N ASP A 258 10.51 -21.37 -7.13
CA ASP A 258 10.24 -22.80 -7.35
C ASP A 258 8.92 -23.29 -6.72
N ILE A 259 7.84 -22.51 -6.89
CA ILE A 259 6.55 -22.72 -6.24
C ILE A 259 5.81 -23.93 -6.83
N GLU A 260 5.72 -25.01 -6.05
CA GLU A 260 4.91 -26.21 -6.35
C GLU A 260 3.55 -26.13 -5.62
N ILE A 261 2.46 -26.05 -6.39
CA ILE A 261 1.09 -25.93 -5.87
C ILE A 261 0.48 -27.31 -5.59
N GLU A 262 0.01 -27.52 -4.36
CA GLU A 262 -0.84 -28.65 -3.96
C GLU A 262 -2.30 -28.40 -4.43
N GLN A 263 -3.15 -29.43 -4.41
CA GLN A 263 -4.51 -29.33 -4.96
C GLN A 263 -5.33 -28.21 -4.27
N PRO A 264 -5.87 -27.22 -5.02
CA PRO A 264 -6.77 -26.21 -4.46
C PRO A 264 -8.03 -26.83 -3.86
N VAL A 265 -8.48 -26.29 -2.73
CA VAL A 265 -9.73 -26.67 -2.07
C VAL A 265 -10.68 -25.47 -2.09
N LYS A 266 -11.84 -25.63 -2.72
CA LYS A 266 -12.88 -24.61 -2.73
C LYS A 266 -13.52 -24.48 -1.35
N VAL A 267 -13.70 -23.25 -0.87
CA VAL A 267 -14.27 -22.94 0.44
C VAL A 267 -15.40 -21.92 0.36
N LEU A 268 -16.12 -21.77 1.49
CA LEU A 268 -17.09 -20.73 1.76
C LEU A 268 -16.82 -20.18 3.16
N ILE A 269 -16.41 -18.91 3.27
CA ILE A 269 -16.13 -18.23 4.55
C ILE A 269 -16.85 -16.89 4.54
N ASP A 270 -17.65 -16.63 5.58
CA ASP A 270 -18.43 -15.39 5.72
C ASP A 270 -19.31 -15.03 4.50
N SER A 271 -19.94 -16.07 3.94
CA SER A 271 -20.68 -16.07 2.66
C SER A 271 -19.86 -15.75 1.39
N LEU A 272 -18.58 -15.44 1.50
CA LEU A 272 -17.68 -15.31 0.35
C LEU A 272 -17.18 -16.68 -0.11
N SER A 273 -17.29 -16.95 -1.42
CA SER A 273 -16.70 -18.13 -2.03
C SER A 273 -15.21 -17.89 -2.29
N GLY A 274 -14.39 -18.93 -2.14
CA GLY A 274 -12.95 -18.80 -2.30
C GLY A 274 -12.20 -20.12 -2.44
N TYR A 275 -10.88 -20.02 -2.37
CA TYR A 275 -9.96 -21.15 -2.50
C TYR A 275 -8.88 -21.12 -1.42
N GLU A 276 -8.74 -22.23 -0.69
CA GLU A 276 -7.51 -22.58 0.01
C GLU A 276 -6.54 -23.20 -1.02
N ILE A 277 -5.30 -22.72 -1.03
CA ILE A 277 -4.19 -23.30 -1.79
C ILE A 277 -3.00 -23.45 -0.84
N ILE A 278 -2.35 -24.61 -0.86
CA ILE A 278 -1.09 -24.83 -0.18
C ILE A 278 -0.02 -25.01 -1.25
N ALA A 279 1.17 -24.47 -1.00
CA ALA A 279 2.31 -24.66 -1.87
C ALA A 279 3.59 -24.92 -1.09
N LYS A 280 4.58 -25.48 -1.77
CA LYS A 280 5.97 -25.54 -1.32
C LYS A 280 6.82 -24.67 -2.24
N GLY A 281 7.99 -24.27 -1.80
CA GLY A 281 8.97 -23.59 -2.63
C GLY A 281 10.24 -23.29 -1.87
N MET A 282 11.06 -22.40 -2.42
CA MET A 282 12.35 -22.01 -1.86
C MET A 282 12.33 -20.53 -1.44
N SER A 283 12.58 -20.25 -0.16
CA SER A 283 12.61 -18.89 0.38
C SER A 283 13.63 -18.03 -0.38
N ALA A 284 13.18 -16.95 -1.01
CA ALA A 284 14.02 -16.14 -1.89
C ALA A 284 15.19 -15.48 -1.14
N LYS A 285 15.04 -15.27 0.18
CA LYS A 285 16.03 -14.67 1.07
C LYS A 285 17.03 -15.69 1.62
N SER A 286 16.57 -16.67 2.40
CA SER A 286 17.42 -17.63 3.14
C SER A 286 17.87 -18.85 2.32
N LYS A 287 17.23 -19.09 1.17
CA LYS A 287 17.35 -20.31 0.35
C LYS A 287 17.02 -21.59 1.12
N GLN A 288 16.09 -21.51 2.08
CA GLN A 288 15.53 -22.68 2.79
C GLN A 288 14.17 -23.11 2.20
N PRO A 289 13.81 -24.41 2.27
CA PRO A 289 12.50 -24.90 1.84
C PRO A 289 11.37 -24.30 2.69
N THR A 290 10.42 -23.62 2.05
CA THR A 290 9.30 -22.94 2.71
C THR A 290 7.95 -23.50 2.27
N VAL A 291 6.96 -23.39 3.15
CA VAL A 291 5.55 -23.73 2.86
C VAL A 291 4.74 -22.45 2.85
N ILE A 292 3.96 -22.28 1.79
CA ILE A 292 3.00 -21.20 1.64
C ILE A 292 1.59 -21.74 1.89
N TYR A 293 0.82 -21.03 2.69
CA TYR A 293 -0.63 -21.15 2.81
C TYR A 293 -1.26 -19.93 2.15
N GLN A 294 -2.21 -20.11 1.25
CA GLN A 294 -3.01 -19.01 0.70
C GLN A 294 -4.49 -19.31 0.87
N MET A 295 -5.24 -18.34 1.38
CA MET A 295 -6.70 -18.31 1.32
C MET A 295 -7.12 -17.06 0.55
N MET A 296 -7.89 -17.23 -0.52
CA MET A 296 -8.38 -16.12 -1.35
C MET A 296 -9.91 -16.18 -1.44
N LEU A 297 -10.58 -15.16 -0.92
CA LEU A 297 -12.03 -15.03 -0.87
C LEU A 297 -12.48 -13.91 -1.83
N PHE A 298 -13.51 -14.16 -2.64
CA PHE A 298 -13.93 -13.23 -3.71
C PHE A 298 -15.27 -12.54 -3.38
N GLU A 299 -15.34 -11.25 -3.71
CA GLU A 299 -16.46 -10.35 -3.43
C GLU A 299 -16.70 -9.44 -4.65
N ASP A 300 -17.57 -9.84 -5.56
CA ASP A 300 -17.84 -9.20 -6.86
C ASP A 300 -16.57 -8.94 -7.70
N GLN A 301 -16.04 -7.71 -7.66
CA GLN A 301 -14.81 -7.28 -8.33
C GLN A 301 -13.64 -7.08 -7.36
N ASN A 302 -13.77 -7.53 -6.12
CA ASN A 302 -12.76 -7.47 -5.08
C ASN A 302 -12.35 -8.88 -4.64
N TYR A 303 -11.25 -8.96 -3.90
CA TYR A 303 -10.90 -10.14 -3.11
C TYR A 303 -10.26 -9.76 -1.78
N TYR A 304 -10.31 -10.68 -0.84
CA TYR A 304 -9.46 -10.69 0.34
C TYR A 304 -8.45 -11.81 0.16
N ILE A 305 -7.16 -11.49 0.34
CA ILE A 305 -6.07 -12.46 0.27
C ILE A 305 -5.43 -12.59 1.66
N MET A 306 -5.24 -13.84 2.06
CA MET A 306 -4.60 -14.25 3.30
C MET A 306 -3.44 -15.17 2.95
N LEU A 307 -2.24 -14.84 3.42
CA LEU A 307 -0.99 -15.49 3.05
C LEU A 307 -0.20 -15.87 4.31
N GLY A 308 -0.14 -17.16 4.61
CA GLY A 308 0.76 -17.72 5.62
C GLY A 308 2.06 -18.21 4.97
N MET A 309 3.20 -17.95 5.61
CA MET A 309 4.52 -18.45 5.19
C MET A 309 5.29 -18.98 6.40
N VAL A 310 5.95 -20.12 6.24
CA VAL A 310 6.75 -20.74 7.31
C VAL A 310 7.74 -21.77 6.75
N GLY A 311 8.90 -21.96 7.40
CA GLY A 311 9.84 -23.04 7.07
C GLY A 311 9.17 -24.42 7.07
N SER A 312 9.58 -25.28 6.13
CA SER A 312 8.91 -26.57 5.86
C SER A 312 8.93 -27.53 7.05
N GLU A 313 9.95 -27.45 7.90
CA GLU A 313 10.10 -28.19 9.15
C GLU A 313 9.06 -27.80 10.21
N LYS A 314 8.46 -26.61 10.10
CA LYS A 314 7.40 -26.10 10.97
C LYS A 314 5.98 -26.31 10.38
N ARG A 315 5.85 -26.93 9.19
CA ARG A 315 4.57 -27.08 8.46
C ARG A 315 3.44 -27.62 9.34
N GLU A 316 3.68 -28.72 10.04
CA GLU A 316 2.66 -29.40 10.84
C GLU A 316 2.14 -28.53 12.00
N ALA A 317 3.02 -27.74 12.61
CA ALA A 317 2.69 -26.87 13.73
C ALA A 317 1.90 -25.60 13.30
N TYR A 318 2.15 -25.07 12.11
CA TYR A 318 1.61 -23.75 11.70
C TYR A 318 0.52 -23.78 10.62
N LEU A 319 0.46 -24.82 9.78
CA LEU A 319 -0.55 -24.91 8.72
C LEU A 319 -1.99 -24.90 9.29
N GLN A 320 -2.21 -25.57 10.43
CA GLN A 320 -3.49 -25.54 11.12
C GLN A 320 -3.80 -24.17 11.75
N VAL A 321 -2.79 -23.49 12.30
CA VAL A 321 -2.93 -22.13 12.86
C VAL A 321 -3.35 -21.14 11.76
N PHE A 322 -2.71 -21.22 10.59
CA PHE A 322 -3.04 -20.37 9.43
C PHE A 322 -4.48 -20.59 8.93
N ARG A 323 -4.96 -21.85 8.90
CA ARG A 323 -6.37 -22.19 8.61
C ARG A 323 -7.33 -21.61 9.64
N GLU A 324 -7.02 -21.71 10.93
CA GLU A 324 -7.88 -21.20 11.99
C GLU A 324 -7.93 -19.66 12.03
N MET A 325 -6.84 -18.99 11.62
CA MET A 325 -6.86 -17.55 11.37
C MET A 325 -7.78 -17.25 10.18
N ALA A 326 -7.55 -17.88 9.03
CA ALA A 326 -8.36 -17.63 7.83
C ALA A 326 -9.87 -17.92 8.01
N GLY A 327 -10.23 -19.01 8.69
CA GLY A 327 -11.62 -19.35 9.04
C GLY A 327 -12.30 -18.36 10.00
N SER A 328 -11.51 -17.51 10.68
CA SER A 328 -12.01 -16.45 11.54
C SER A 328 -12.29 -15.12 10.83
N PHE A 329 -11.98 -15.01 9.53
CA PHE A 329 -12.28 -13.85 8.70
C PHE A 329 -13.77 -13.47 8.76
N ARG A 330 -14.08 -12.19 8.99
CA ARG A 330 -15.42 -11.60 8.84
C ARG A 330 -15.34 -10.21 8.23
N ARG A 331 -16.37 -9.74 7.53
CA ARG A 331 -16.50 -8.38 6.98
C ARG A 331 -17.65 -7.60 7.62
#